data_AF-A0A1F8YIT1-F1
#
_entry.id   AF-A0A1F8YIT1-F1
#
_cell.length_a   1.000
_cell.length_b   1.000
_cell.length_c   1.000
_cell.angle_alpha   90.00
_cell.angle_beta   90.00
_cell.angle_gamma   90.00
#
_symmetry.space_group_name_H-M   'P 1'
#
loop_
_entity.id
_entity.type
_entity.pdbx_description
1 polymer ?
#
loop_
_entity_poly.entity_id
_entity_poly.type
_entity_poly.pdbx_seq_one_letter_code
_entity_poly.pdbx_strand_id
1 'polypeptide(L)'
;MGSFPSIGIVDFLDILLVAILVYWVFLLLRGTRAVQILLGLFLVSGMYLLSRKIGMVTFQWVVGNFLGGIIVILVIIFQGEIRRGLAKIGQARLFGRTTLGEGSDFLEELARTAYRLSDARIGTIFLLERDTGLSEYLEHGKKIDAVFSYELLVALLSPASPVHDGAIVIREERIAAAGIILPIPAETSWTRSMGTRHRAAWGVAVETDAVAVVVSERTGNVTVFYDRKVQPVENMGELLETLRDRFRK
;
A
#
# COMPACT_ATOMS: atom_id res chain seq x y z
N MET A 1 29.86 -17.15 44.36
CA MET A 1 30.45 -16.38 43.24
C MET A 1 29.80 -16.88 41.97
N GLY A 2 28.86 -16.13 41.40
CA GLY A 2 28.15 -16.51 40.19
C GLY A 2 29.07 -16.40 38.98
N SER A 3 29.23 -17.51 38.25
CA SER A 3 29.93 -17.56 36.97
C SER A 3 29.19 -16.70 35.95
N PHE A 4 29.85 -15.67 35.41
CA PHE A 4 29.33 -14.90 34.29
C PHE A 4 29.14 -15.84 33.09
N PRO A 5 27.95 -15.88 32.46
CA PRO A 5 27.75 -16.68 31.26
C PRO A 5 28.71 -16.18 30.17
N SER A 6 29.55 -17.08 29.66
CA SER A 6 30.46 -16.77 28.57
C SER A 6 29.65 -16.63 27.28
N ILE A 7 29.41 -15.39 26.84
CA ILE A 7 28.74 -15.09 25.57
C ILE A 7 29.62 -15.66 24.45
N GLY A 8 29.13 -16.71 23.79
CA GLY A 8 29.80 -17.34 22.66
C GLY A 8 29.48 -16.65 21.34
N ILE A 9 30.26 -16.98 20.31
CA ILE A 9 30.00 -16.55 18.92
C ILE A 9 28.59 -16.98 18.46
N VAL A 10 28.09 -18.10 18.98
CA VAL A 10 26.73 -18.60 18.72
C VAL A 10 25.67 -17.68 19.29
N ASP A 11 25.84 -17.18 20.53
CA ASP A 11 24.90 -16.23 21.14
C ASP A 11 24.88 -14.90 20.39
N PHE A 12 26.05 -14.45 19.90
CA PHE A 12 26.15 -13.26 19.07
C PHE A 12 25.40 -13.44 17.73
N LEU A 13 25.57 -14.58 17.07
CA LEU A 13 24.85 -14.92 15.83
C LEU A 13 23.34 -15.03 16.05
N ASP A 14 22.92 -15.62 17.17
CA ASP A 14 21.49 -15.74 17.53
C ASP A 14 20.88 -14.36 17.79
N ILE A 15 21.53 -13.52 18.61
CA ILE A 15 21.08 -12.15 18.87
C ILE A 15 21.04 -11.33 17.58
N LEU A 16 22.05 -11.47 16.70
CA LEU A 16 22.08 -10.76 15.42
C LEU A 16 20.92 -11.20 14.51
N LEU A 17 20.65 -12.50 14.44
CA LEU A 17 19.57 -13.05 13.61
C LEU A 17 18.20 -12.64 14.13
N VAL A 18 17.98 -12.72 15.45
CA VAL A 18 16.77 -12.22 16.11
C VAL A 18 16.63 -10.70 15.90
N ALA A 19 17.71 -9.93 16.03
CA ALA A 19 17.68 -8.48 15.82
C ALA A 19 17.32 -8.11 14.38
N ILE A 20 17.86 -8.79 13.37
CA ILE A 20 17.49 -8.60 11.96
C ILE A 20 16.01 -8.93 11.74
N LEU A 21 15.54 -10.05 12.29
CA LEU A 21 14.15 -10.49 12.17
C LEU A 21 13.19 -9.49 12.83
N VAL A 22 13.50 -9.04 14.04
CA VAL A 22 12.75 -8.01 14.76
C VAL A 22 12.77 -6.68 14.00
N TYR A 23 13.93 -6.26 13.48
CA TYR A 23 14.06 -5.06 12.67
C TYR A 23 13.20 -5.11 11.40
N TRP A 24 13.20 -6.25 10.69
CA TRP A 24 12.32 -6.48 9.54
C TRP A 24 10.84 -6.41 9.90
N VAL A 25 10.45 -6.98 11.03
CA VAL A 25 9.07 -6.87 11.55
C VAL A 25 8.73 -5.41 11.85
N PHE A 26 9.62 -4.64 12.48
CA PHE A 26 9.38 -3.20 12.71
C PHE A 26 9.28 -2.40 11.42
N LEU A 27 10.11 -2.70 10.41
CA LEU A 27 10.07 -2.04 9.11
C LEU A 27 8.75 -2.33 8.38
N LEU A 28 8.29 -3.58 8.41
CA LEU A 28 7.01 -4.02 7.83
C LEU A 28 5.80 -3.34 8.50
N LEU A 29 5.90 -3.09 9.81
CA LEU A 29 4.82 -2.49 10.58
C LEU A 29 4.83 -0.96 10.54
N ARG A 30 5.93 -0.31 10.16
CA ARG A 30 6.08 1.15 10.19
C ARG A 30 5.05 1.82 9.28
N GLY A 31 4.26 2.74 9.86
CA GLY A 31 3.20 3.47 9.13
C GLY A 31 1.85 2.75 9.06
N THR A 32 1.74 1.54 9.61
CA THR A 32 0.49 0.77 9.62
C THR A 32 -0.34 1.03 10.88
N ARG A 33 -1.67 0.80 10.80
CA ARG A 33 -2.57 0.77 11.97
C ARG A 33 -2.09 -0.20 13.06
N ALA A 34 -1.30 -1.22 12.71
CA ALA A 34 -0.76 -2.20 13.65
C ALA A 34 0.17 -1.58 14.71
N VAL A 35 0.94 -0.54 14.36
CA VAL A 35 1.82 0.17 15.32
C VAL A 35 1.02 0.90 16.39
N GLN A 36 -0.12 1.49 16.03
CA GLN A 36 -1.00 2.15 16.99
C GLN A 36 -1.61 1.15 17.97
N ILE A 37 -2.01 -0.02 17.49
CA ILE A 37 -2.52 -1.14 18.31
C ILE A 37 -1.44 -1.65 19.27
N LEU A 38 -0.21 -1.85 18.77
CA LEU A 38 0.94 -2.26 19.58
C LEU A 38 1.27 -1.26 20.69
N LEU A 39 1.31 0.04 20.37
CA LEU A 39 1.52 1.11 21.36
C LEU A 39 0.41 1.13 22.41
N GLY A 40 -0.86 0.97 21.99
CA GLY A 40 -2.00 0.86 22.90
C GLY A 40 -1.88 -0.36 23.82
N LEU A 41 -1.48 -1.52 23.29
CA LEU A 41 -1.25 -2.74 24.07
C LEU A 41 -0.12 -2.55 25.08
N PHE A 42 0.97 -1.88 24.69
CA PHE A 42 2.10 -1.59 25.57
C PHE A 42 1.69 -0.64 26.71
N LEU A 43 0.88 0.38 26.41
CA LEU A 43 0.32 1.30 27.40
C LEU A 43 -0.58 0.56 28.40
N VAL A 44 -1.53 -0.25 27.92
CA VAL A 44 -2.45 -1.03 28.77
C VAL A 44 -1.69 -2.04 29.62
N SER A 45 -0.68 -2.72 29.06
CA SER A 45 0.19 -3.64 29.79
C SER A 45 1.00 -2.93 30.87
N GLY A 46 1.54 -1.73 30.56
CA GLY A 46 2.23 -0.89 31.53
C GLY A 46 1.33 -0.44 32.68
N MET A 47 0.09 -0.03 32.37
CA MET A 47 -0.93 0.32 33.37
C MET A 47 -1.29 -0.87 34.26
N TYR A 48 -1.40 -2.08 33.69
CA TYR A 48 -1.64 -3.30 34.45
C TYR A 48 -0.50 -3.61 35.45
N LEU A 49 0.76 -3.49 35.02
CA LEU A 49 1.93 -3.69 35.89
C LEU A 49 1.99 -2.63 37.01
N LEU A 50 1.66 -1.38 36.70
CA LEU A 50 1.62 -0.30 37.69
C LEU A 50 0.49 -0.51 38.70
N SER A 51 -0.70 -0.88 38.21
CA SER A 51 -1.85 -1.26 39.03
C SER A 51 -1.54 -2.45 39.96
N ARG A 52 -0.72 -3.40 39.51
CA ARG A 52 -0.22 -4.52 40.34
C ARG A 52 0.68 -4.05 41.48
N LYS A 53 1.54 -3.06 41.24
CA LYS A 53 2.38 -2.44 42.28
C LYS A 53 1.56 -1.63 43.29
N ILE A 54 0.53 -0.92 42.84
CA ILE A 54 -0.32 -0.06 43.68
C ILE A 54 -1.38 -0.88 44.44
N GLY A 55 -1.69 -2.09 43.99
CA GLY A 55 -2.66 -2.99 44.65
C GLY A 55 -4.11 -2.76 44.24
N MET A 56 -4.38 -2.21 43.06
CA MET A 56 -5.75 -1.95 42.58
C MET A 56 -6.44 -3.25 42.08
N VAL A 57 -7.06 -3.99 43.00
CA VAL A 57 -7.65 -5.32 42.74
C VAL A 57 -8.70 -5.32 41.62
N THR A 58 -9.64 -4.37 41.62
CA THR A 58 -10.71 -4.30 40.61
C THR A 58 -10.17 -4.05 39.20
N PHE A 59 -9.20 -3.14 39.07
CA PHE A 59 -8.58 -2.82 37.78
C PHE A 59 -7.77 -4.02 37.25
N GLN A 60 -7.04 -4.71 38.12
CA GLN A 60 -6.32 -5.93 37.77
C GLN A 60 -7.27 -7.02 37.27
N TRP A 61 -8.44 -7.19 37.92
CA TRP A 61 -9.43 -8.17 37.50
C TRP A 61 -10.02 -7.82 36.12
N VAL A 62 -10.43 -6.57 35.89
CA VAL A 62 -10.99 -6.14 34.60
C VAL A 62 -9.95 -6.28 33.47
N VAL A 63 -8.76 -5.71 33.67
CA VAL A 63 -7.72 -5.72 32.64
C VAL A 63 -7.17 -7.13 32.43
N GLY A 64 -7.05 -7.95 33.48
CA GLY A 64 -6.63 -9.34 33.37
C GLY A 64 -7.59 -10.18 32.53
N ASN A 65 -8.91 -10.03 32.73
CA ASN A 65 -9.90 -10.71 31.90
C ASN A 65 -9.85 -10.25 30.43
N PHE A 66 -9.72 -8.93 30.20
CA PHE A 66 -9.57 -8.39 28.85
C PHE A 66 -8.29 -8.90 28.16
N LEU A 67 -7.15 -8.89 28.86
CA LEU A 67 -5.88 -9.41 28.36
C LEU A 67 -5.93 -10.94 28.14
N GLY A 68 -6.70 -11.69 28.93
CA GLY A 68 -6.91 -13.12 28.72
C GLY A 68 -7.56 -13.45 27.37
N GLY A 69 -8.44 -12.58 26.88
CA GLY A 69 -9.07 -12.70 25.55
C GLY A 69 -8.29 -12.04 24.41
N ILE A 70 -7.16 -11.38 24.70
CA ILE A 70 -6.48 -10.51 23.73
C ILE A 70 -6.02 -11.27 22.49
N ILE A 71 -5.60 -12.53 22.62
CA ILE A 71 -5.14 -13.35 21.48
C ILE A 71 -6.27 -13.56 20.48
N VAL A 72 -7.48 -13.88 20.96
CA VAL A 72 -8.65 -14.09 20.09
C VAL A 72 -9.05 -12.79 19.41
N ILE A 73 -9.09 -11.68 20.16
CA ILE A 73 -9.40 -10.34 19.63
C ILE A 73 -8.36 -9.94 18.57
N LEU A 74 -7.07 -10.16 18.84
CA LEU A 74 -5.99 -9.87 17.90
C LEU A 74 -6.15 -10.70 16.62
N VAL A 75 -6.41 -12.01 16.70
CA VAL A 75 -6.62 -12.84 15.51
C VAL A 75 -7.81 -12.35 14.68
N ILE A 76 -8.91 -11.94 15.31
CA ILE A 76 -10.10 -11.42 14.62
C ILE A 76 -9.79 -10.09 13.92
N ILE A 77 -9.11 -9.16 14.62
CA ILE A 77 -8.74 -7.85 14.07
C ILE A 77 -7.72 -8.01 12.94
N PHE A 78 -6.71 -8.86 13.14
CA PHE A 78 -5.60 -9.09 12.21
C PHE A 78 -5.87 -10.18 11.17
N GLN A 79 -7.11 -10.69 11.07
CA GLN A 79 -7.44 -11.76 10.13
C GLN A 79 -7.08 -11.39 8.68
N GLY A 80 -7.25 -10.11 8.33
CA GLY A 80 -6.96 -9.59 6.99
C GLY A 80 -5.46 -9.53 6.72
N GLU A 81 -4.68 -9.07 7.68
CA GLU A 81 -3.21 -8.97 7.60
C GLU A 81 -2.57 -10.36 7.53
N ILE A 82 -3.02 -11.31 8.36
CA ILE A 82 -2.54 -12.70 8.34
C ILE A 82 -2.83 -13.32 6.97
N ARG A 83 -4.06 -13.16 6.46
CA ARG A 83 -4.44 -13.62 5.12
C ARG A 83 -3.55 -12.99 4.05
N ARG A 84 -3.33 -11.68 4.10
CA ARG A 84 -2.48 -10.95 3.13
C ARG A 84 -1.02 -11.40 3.20
N GLY A 85 -0.46 -11.57 4.39
CA GLY A 85 0.91 -12.06 4.58
C GLY A 85 1.09 -13.47 4.05
N LEU A 86 0.18 -14.38 4.38
CA LEU A 86 0.18 -15.75 3.85
C LEU A 86 -0.04 -15.79 2.34
N ALA A 87 -0.90 -14.92 1.81
CA ALA A 87 -1.10 -14.78 0.37
C ALA A 87 0.17 -14.29 -0.32
N LYS A 88 0.91 -13.34 0.25
CA LYS A 88 2.22 -12.90 -0.27
C LYS A 88 3.25 -14.06 -0.26
N ILE A 89 3.27 -14.85 0.80
CA ILE A 89 4.16 -16.03 0.90
C ILE A 89 3.76 -17.11 -0.10
N GLY A 90 2.46 -17.37 -0.30
CA GLY A 90 1.97 -18.33 -1.29
C GLY A 90 2.07 -17.84 -2.75
N GLN A 91 2.09 -16.52 -2.95
CA GLN A 91 2.37 -15.86 -4.22
C GLN A 91 3.87 -15.70 -4.50
N ALA A 92 4.76 -16.15 -3.60
CA ALA A 92 6.18 -16.35 -3.90
C ALA A 92 6.41 -17.54 -4.89
N ARG A 93 5.53 -17.66 -5.89
CA ARG A 93 5.78 -18.38 -7.13
C ARG A 93 7.01 -17.74 -7.76
N LEU A 94 8.15 -18.38 -7.58
CA LEU A 94 9.05 -19.02 -8.57
C LEU A 94 8.86 -18.73 -10.08
N PHE A 95 8.17 -17.67 -10.51
CA PHE A 95 7.92 -17.36 -11.90
C PHE A 95 8.40 -15.95 -12.23
N GLY A 96 9.58 -15.92 -12.86
CA GLY A 96 9.89 -14.93 -13.87
C GLY A 96 10.14 -13.52 -13.36
N ARG A 97 11.34 -13.31 -12.79
CA ARG A 97 12.16 -12.21 -13.27
C ARG A 97 12.36 -12.41 -14.79
N THR A 98 11.35 -12.06 -15.57
CA THR A 98 11.63 -11.63 -16.93
C THR A 98 12.10 -10.22 -16.74
N THR A 99 13.41 -10.07 -16.62
CA THR A 99 14.11 -8.84 -16.93
C THR A 99 13.81 -8.53 -18.40
N LEU A 100 12.62 -8.03 -18.69
CA LEU A 100 12.48 -7.08 -19.78
C LEU A 100 13.15 -5.80 -19.26
N GLY A 101 13.99 -5.22 -20.12
CA GLY A 101 15.04 -4.28 -19.75
C GLY A 101 14.56 -3.13 -18.86
N GLU A 102 15.48 -2.66 -18.03
CA GLU A 102 15.52 -1.32 -17.44
C GLU A 102 14.15 -0.68 -17.17
N GLY A 103 13.74 -0.56 -15.89
CA GLY A 103 12.50 0.14 -15.49
C GLY A 103 12.36 1.60 -15.99
N SER A 104 13.29 2.11 -16.78
CA SER A 104 13.10 3.28 -17.64
C SER A 104 12.05 3.08 -18.74
N ASP A 105 11.96 1.88 -19.33
CA ASP A 105 11.13 1.63 -20.51
C ASP A 105 9.64 1.60 -20.14
N PHE A 106 9.29 0.91 -19.06
CA PHE A 106 7.90 0.87 -18.58
C PHE A 106 7.39 2.25 -18.16
N LEU A 107 8.17 3.01 -17.38
CA LEU A 107 7.75 4.34 -16.93
C LEU A 107 7.63 5.31 -18.11
N GLU A 108 8.50 5.20 -19.12
CA GLU A 108 8.36 5.97 -20.36
C GLU A 108 7.11 5.57 -21.13
N GLU A 109 6.83 4.27 -21.27
CA GLU A 109 5.63 3.77 -21.93
C GLU A 109 4.35 4.21 -21.20
N LEU A 110 4.36 4.19 -19.87
CA LEU A 110 3.25 4.67 -19.05
C LEU A 110 3.05 6.18 -19.21
N ALA A 111 4.13 6.97 -19.18
CA ALA A 111 4.04 8.42 -19.38
C ALA A 111 3.51 8.74 -20.79
N ARG A 112 4.04 8.07 -21.82
CA ARG A 112 3.58 8.20 -23.20
C ARG A 112 2.10 7.80 -23.32
N THR A 113 1.69 6.72 -22.70
CA THR A 113 0.30 6.25 -22.70
C THR A 113 -0.63 7.23 -22.01
N ALA A 114 -0.24 7.75 -20.84
CA ALA A 114 -1.03 8.75 -20.12
C ALA A 114 -1.28 10.00 -20.96
N TYR A 115 -0.27 10.49 -21.70
CA TYR A 115 -0.44 11.65 -22.59
C TYR A 115 -1.23 11.33 -23.86
N ARG A 116 -1.10 10.13 -24.43
CA ARG A 116 -1.99 9.69 -25.53
C ARG A 116 -3.45 9.61 -25.10
N LEU A 117 -3.71 9.17 -23.86
CA LEU A 117 -5.07 9.15 -23.28
C LEU A 117 -5.56 10.57 -22.94
N SER A 118 -4.66 11.44 -22.48
CA SER A 118 -4.92 12.86 -22.26
C SER A 118 -5.38 13.57 -23.54
N ASP A 119 -4.65 13.38 -24.63
CA ASP A 119 -4.97 13.94 -25.96
C ASP A 119 -6.34 13.44 -26.45
N ALA A 120 -6.64 12.16 -26.21
CA ALA A 120 -7.93 11.55 -26.53
C ALA A 120 -9.04 11.88 -25.52
N ARG A 121 -8.73 12.61 -24.43
CA ARG A 121 -9.63 12.89 -23.28
C ARG A 121 -10.28 11.65 -22.67
N ILE A 122 -9.55 10.54 -22.64
CA ILE A 122 -9.98 9.30 -21.99
C ILE A 122 -9.56 9.36 -20.53
N GLY A 123 -10.53 9.53 -19.63
CA GLY A 123 -10.26 9.63 -18.20
C GLY A 123 -9.95 8.27 -17.57
N THR A 124 -8.91 8.23 -16.73
CA THR A 124 -8.52 7.02 -16.01
C THR A 124 -7.70 7.32 -14.76
N ILE A 125 -7.51 6.31 -13.92
CA ILE A 125 -6.60 6.33 -12.77
C ILE A 125 -5.68 5.14 -12.90
N PHE A 126 -4.39 5.38 -13.12
CA PHE A 126 -3.36 4.36 -12.97
C PHE A 126 -2.88 4.37 -11.53
N LEU A 127 -3.03 3.25 -10.83
CA LEU A 127 -2.57 3.09 -9.46
C LEU A 127 -1.34 2.16 -9.44
N LEU A 128 -0.16 2.73 -9.27
CA LEU A 128 1.10 2.01 -9.27
C LEU A 128 1.44 1.55 -7.85
N GLU A 129 1.56 0.24 -7.67
CA GLU A 129 1.94 -0.39 -6.40
C GLU A 129 3.40 -0.11 -6.05
N ARG A 130 3.66 0.19 -4.77
CA ARG A 130 5.00 0.34 -4.18
C ARG A 130 5.20 -0.67 -3.05
N ASP A 131 5.64 -0.24 -1.87
CA ASP A 131 5.94 -1.17 -0.77
C ASP A 131 4.65 -1.68 -0.10
N THR A 132 3.64 -0.81 0.00
CA THR A 132 2.31 -1.21 0.47
C THR A 132 1.56 -1.93 -0.65
N GLY A 133 1.29 -3.21 -0.44
CA GLY A 133 0.55 -4.01 -1.41
C GLY A 133 -0.90 -3.57 -1.51
N LEU A 134 -1.40 -3.40 -2.74
CA LEU A 134 -2.76 -2.91 -3.04
C LEU A 134 -3.81 -4.03 -3.07
N SER A 135 -3.53 -5.16 -2.41
CA SER A 135 -4.32 -6.39 -2.55
C SER A 135 -5.79 -6.24 -2.14
N GLU A 136 -6.11 -5.34 -1.21
CA GLU A 136 -7.49 -5.06 -0.80
C GLU A 136 -8.33 -4.43 -1.93
N TYR A 137 -7.70 -3.62 -2.79
CA TYR A 137 -8.38 -3.05 -3.95
C TYR A 137 -8.49 -4.06 -5.10
N LEU A 138 -7.53 -4.97 -5.22
CA LEU A 138 -7.53 -6.03 -6.25
C LEU A 138 -8.70 -7.01 -6.10
N GLU A 139 -9.23 -7.21 -4.89
CA GLU A 139 -10.38 -8.10 -4.66
C GLU A 139 -11.69 -7.57 -5.24
N HIS A 140 -11.79 -6.24 -5.44
CA HIS A 140 -12.99 -5.57 -5.94
C HIS A 140 -12.95 -5.25 -7.43
N GLY A 141 -11.82 -5.50 -8.10
CA GLY A 141 -11.67 -5.32 -9.54
C GLY A 141 -11.72 -6.63 -10.33
N LYS A 142 -11.66 -6.51 -11.65
CA LYS A 142 -11.45 -7.67 -12.53
C LYS A 142 -9.95 -7.92 -12.67
N LYS A 143 -9.50 -9.11 -12.25
CA LYS A 143 -8.12 -9.56 -12.49
C LYS A 143 -7.87 -9.69 -13.99
N ILE A 144 -6.79 -9.07 -14.47
CA ILE A 144 -6.39 -9.06 -15.88
C ILE A 144 -5.07 -9.82 -16.05
N ASP A 145 -4.06 -9.49 -15.23
CA ASP A 145 -2.69 -10.03 -15.30
C ASP A 145 -2.10 -10.03 -16.72
N ALA A 146 -2.02 -8.84 -17.31
CA ALA A 146 -1.51 -8.65 -18.67
C ALA A 146 -0.28 -7.74 -18.70
N VAL A 147 0.51 -7.88 -19.77
CA VAL A 147 1.57 -6.93 -20.10
C VAL A 147 0.92 -5.55 -20.32
N PHE A 148 1.55 -4.51 -19.80
CA PHE A 148 1.10 -3.14 -20.05
C PHE A 148 1.28 -2.82 -21.54
N SER A 149 0.22 -2.32 -22.18
CA SER A 149 0.32 -1.73 -23.52
C SER A 149 -0.78 -0.70 -23.72
N TYR A 150 -0.52 0.27 -24.60
CA TYR A 150 -1.50 1.29 -24.95
C TYR A 150 -2.79 0.68 -25.52
N GLU A 151 -2.67 -0.30 -26.41
CA GLU A 151 -3.80 -0.92 -27.11
C GLU A 151 -4.73 -1.64 -26.13
N LEU A 152 -4.16 -2.34 -25.15
CA LEU A 152 -4.93 -2.99 -24.10
C LEU A 152 -5.64 -1.97 -23.22
N LEU A 153 -4.97 -0.88 -22.86
CA LEU A 153 -5.58 0.17 -22.05
C LEU A 153 -6.73 0.87 -22.74
N VAL A 154 -6.60 1.17 -24.04
CA VAL A 154 -7.72 1.72 -24.83
C VAL A 154 -8.89 0.75 -24.87
N ALA A 155 -8.64 -0.56 -24.99
CA ALA A 155 -9.70 -1.57 -24.97
C ALA A 155 -10.39 -1.62 -23.59
N LEU A 156 -9.62 -1.62 -22.50
CA LEU A 156 -10.16 -1.68 -21.13
C LEU A 156 -10.95 -0.41 -20.77
N LEU A 157 -10.52 0.76 -21.23
CA LEU A 157 -11.13 2.06 -20.98
C LEU A 157 -12.22 2.46 -21.99
N SER A 158 -12.48 1.61 -22.98
CA SER A 158 -13.56 1.84 -23.94
C SER A 158 -14.92 1.80 -23.23
N PRO A 159 -15.89 2.69 -23.55
CA PRO A 159 -17.23 2.65 -22.95
C PRO A 159 -17.97 1.31 -23.09
N ALA A 160 -17.59 0.49 -24.08
CA ALA A 160 -18.14 -0.85 -24.28
C ALA A 160 -17.58 -1.90 -23.29
N SER A 161 -16.44 -1.61 -22.66
CA SER A 161 -15.80 -2.50 -21.71
C SER A 161 -16.51 -2.44 -20.35
N PRO A 162 -16.82 -3.56 -19.70
CA PRO A 162 -17.45 -3.56 -18.37
C PRO A 162 -16.52 -3.05 -17.25
N VAL A 163 -15.23 -2.84 -17.54
CA VAL A 163 -14.20 -2.40 -16.57
C VAL A 163 -13.67 -1.00 -16.87
N HIS A 164 -14.35 -0.24 -17.75
CA HIS A 164 -13.95 1.11 -18.15
C HIS A 164 -14.05 2.13 -17.01
N ASP A 165 -14.99 1.89 -16.10
CA ASP A 165 -15.18 2.71 -14.91
C ASP A 165 -14.36 2.17 -13.75
N GLY A 166 -13.38 2.96 -13.33
CA GLY A 166 -12.56 2.68 -12.15
C GLY A 166 -11.08 2.92 -12.37
N ALA A 167 -10.29 2.45 -11.41
CA ALA A 167 -8.84 2.47 -11.48
C ALA A 167 -8.29 1.18 -12.11
N ILE A 168 -7.12 1.33 -12.71
CA ILE A 168 -6.29 0.24 -13.22
C ILE A 168 -5.09 0.12 -12.28
N VAL A 169 -4.93 -1.04 -11.65
CA VAL A 169 -3.79 -1.30 -10.77
C VAL A 169 -2.65 -1.89 -11.56
N ILE A 170 -1.49 -1.29 -11.39
CA ILE A 170 -0.23 -1.70 -12.00
C ILE A 170 0.68 -2.22 -10.90
N ARG A 171 1.14 -3.47 -11.07
CA ARG A 171 2.05 -4.14 -10.15
C ARG A 171 3.14 -4.78 -10.98
N GLU A 172 4.40 -4.56 -10.59
CA GLU A 172 5.56 -5.17 -11.27
C GLU A 172 5.51 -4.95 -12.80
N GLU A 173 5.22 -3.71 -13.23
CA GLU A 173 5.17 -3.31 -14.66
C GLU A 173 4.05 -4.01 -15.48
N ARG A 174 3.10 -4.66 -14.80
CA ARG A 174 1.96 -5.35 -15.42
C ARG A 174 0.63 -4.80 -14.93
N ILE A 175 -0.39 -4.94 -15.76
CA ILE A 175 -1.78 -4.64 -15.38
C ILE A 175 -2.31 -5.79 -14.53
N ALA A 176 -2.37 -5.59 -13.21
CA ALA A 176 -2.86 -6.60 -12.28
C ALA A 176 -4.40 -6.74 -12.37
N ALA A 177 -5.10 -5.61 -12.37
CA ALA A 177 -6.56 -5.56 -12.41
C ALA A 177 -7.08 -4.23 -12.97
N ALA A 178 -8.31 -4.23 -13.47
CA ALA A 178 -9.02 -3.07 -13.99
C ALA A 178 -10.44 -2.99 -13.43
N GLY A 179 -11.07 -1.82 -13.58
CA GLY A 179 -12.43 -1.57 -13.08
C GLY A 179 -12.52 -1.54 -11.56
N ILE A 180 -11.45 -1.12 -10.88
CA ILE A 180 -11.42 -1.05 -9.43
C ILE A 180 -12.13 0.20 -8.96
N ILE A 181 -13.19 0.03 -8.16
CA ILE A 181 -13.87 1.14 -7.49
C ILE A 181 -13.06 1.52 -6.26
N LEU A 182 -12.47 2.72 -6.30
CA LEU A 182 -11.69 3.26 -5.19
C LEU A 182 -12.59 3.99 -4.17
N PRO A 183 -12.25 3.96 -2.87
CA PRO A 183 -12.97 4.72 -1.87
C PRO A 183 -12.80 6.22 -2.11
N ILE A 184 -13.91 6.97 -2.03
CA ILE A 184 -13.89 8.43 -2.18
C ILE A 184 -13.95 9.05 -0.79
N PRO A 185 -12.88 9.70 -0.30
CA PRO A 185 -12.84 10.30 1.03
C PRO A 185 -13.84 11.45 1.15
N ALA A 186 -14.34 11.74 2.35
CA ALA A 186 -15.27 12.85 2.58
C ALA A 186 -14.72 14.18 2.03
N GLU A 187 -15.61 15.02 1.51
CA GLU A 187 -15.21 16.31 0.95
C GLU A 187 -14.62 17.21 2.04
N THR A 188 -13.46 17.79 1.73
CA THR A 188 -12.80 18.82 2.54
C THR A 188 -12.66 20.12 1.73
N SER A 189 -12.33 21.23 2.38
CA SER A 189 -12.04 22.49 1.69
C SER A 189 -10.95 22.36 0.62
N TRP A 190 -10.00 21.45 0.82
CA TRP A 190 -8.89 21.16 -0.11
C TRP A 190 -9.30 20.34 -1.33
N THR A 191 -10.29 19.46 -1.19
CA THR A 191 -10.71 18.54 -2.26
C THR A 191 -11.96 19.00 -3.00
N ARG A 192 -12.55 20.14 -2.62
CA ARG A 192 -13.82 20.63 -3.18
C ARG A 192 -13.76 20.92 -4.68
N SER A 193 -12.62 21.36 -5.19
CA SER A 193 -12.39 21.62 -6.61
C SER A 193 -12.09 20.36 -7.42
N MET A 194 -11.90 19.20 -6.76
CA MET A 194 -11.49 17.95 -7.41
C MET A 194 -12.69 17.14 -7.87
N GLY A 195 -12.60 16.58 -9.07
CA GLY A 195 -13.56 15.58 -9.56
C GLY A 195 -13.51 14.27 -8.75
N THR A 196 -14.48 13.39 -8.96
CA THR A 196 -14.60 12.11 -8.24
C THR A 196 -13.35 11.23 -8.38
N ARG A 197 -12.78 11.10 -9.59
CA ARG A 197 -11.54 10.35 -9.84
C ARG A 197 -10.32 10.95 -9.12
N HIS A 198 -10.22 12.28 -9.06
CA HIS A 198 -9.13 12.96 -8.36
C HIS A 198 -9.24 12.77 -6.85
N ARG A 199 -10.47 12.85 -6.30
CA ARG A 199 -10.72 12.55 -4.89
C ARG A 199 -10.41 11.11 -4.53
N ALA A 200 -10.79 10.15 -5.39
CA ALA A 200 -10.45 8.76 -5.22
C ALA A 200 -8.93 8.54 -5.17
N ALA A 201 -8.19 9.11 -6.13
CA ALA A 201 -6.73 9.06 -6.16
C ALA A 201 -6.09 9.71 -4.91
N TRP A 202 -6.62 10.85 -4.45
CA TRP A 202 -6.20 11.47 -3.20
C TRP A 202 -6.43 10.56 -1.99
N GLY A 203 -7.58 9.89 -1.91
CA GLY A 203 -7.88 8.95 -0.83
C GLY A 203 -6.83 7.84 -0.74
N VAL A 204 -6.50 7.23 -1.87
CA VAL A 204 -5.49 6.16 -1.92
C VAL A 204 -4.09 6.67 -1.57
N ALA A 205 -3.70 7.85 -2.06
CA ALA A 205 -2.40 8.46 -1.75
C ALA A 205 -2.25 8.95 -0.29
N VAL A 206 -3.36 9.03 0.46
CA VAL A 206 -3.37 9.35 1.89
C VAL A 206 -3.23 8.09 2.75
N GLU A 207 -3.84 6.99 2.30
CA GLU A 207 -3.88 5.71 3.01
C GLU A 207 -2.71 4.78 2.67
N THR A 208 -2.09 4.95 1.51
CA THR A 208 -1.01 4.10 0.99
C THR A 208 0.16 4.93 0.45
N ASP A 209 1.30 4.29 0.19
CA ASP A 209 2.46 4.87 -0.50
C ASP A 209 2.36 4.75 -2.03
N ALA A 210 1.25 4.22 -2.56
CA ALA A 210 1.05 4.05 -3.99
C ALA A 210 1.03 5.39 -4.74
N VAL A 211 1.53 5.37 -5.97
CA VAL A 211 1.51 6.53 -6.85
C VAL A 211 0.30 6.42 -7.77
N ALA A 212 -0.60 7.40 -7.71
CA ALA A 212 -1.77 7.45 -8.58
C ALA A 212 -1.59 8.51 -9.67
N VAL A 213 -1.59 8.09 -10.94
CA VAL A 213 -1.58 8.98 -12.11
C VAL A 213 -3.00 9.07 -12.64
N VAL A 214 -3.57 10.27 -12.60
CA VAL A 214 -4.96 10.54 -13.02
C VAL A 214 -4.95 11.31 -14.32
N VAL A 215 -5.71 10.82 -15.31
CA VAL A 215 -6.02 11.55 -16.54
C VAL A 215 -7.46 12.04 -16.45
N SER A 216 -7.66 13.34 -16.66
CA SER A 216 -8.99 13.97 -16.61
C SER A 216 -9.75 13.79 -17.92
N GLU A 217 -10.94 13.16 -17.87
CA GLU A 217 -11.84 13.09 -19.05
C GLU A 217 -12.36 14.47 -19.49
N ARG A 218 -12.42 15.44 -18.56
CA ARG A 218 -13.01 16.76 -18.82
C ARG A 218 -12.01 17.72 -19.42
N THR A 219 -10.78 17.72 -18.88
CA THR A 219 -9.76 18.72 -19.21
C THR A 219 -8.58 18.14 -19.96
N GLY A 220 -8.40 16.80 -19.97
CA GLY A 220 -7.18 16.16 -20.46
C GLY A 220 -6.04 16.19 -19.44
N ASN A 221 -6.04 17.13 -18.48
CA ASN A 221 -4.94 17.30 -17.53
C ASN A 221 -4.53 15.98 -16.86
N VAL A 222 -3.21 15.78 -16.77
CA VAL A 222 -2.60 14.67 -16.05
C VAL A 222 -2.14 15.17 -14.68
N THR A 223 -2.50 14.45 -13.62
CA THR A 223 -2.17 14.82 -12.24
C THR A 223 -1.66 13.60 -11.49
N VAL A 224 -0.55 13.76 -10.76
CA VAL A 224 0.04 12.69 -9.95
C VAL A 224 -0.28 12.93 -8.48
N PHE A 225 -0.70 11.89 -7.80
CA PHE A 225 -1.00 11.86 -6.37
C PHE A 225 -0.08 10.85 -5.69
N TYR A 226 0.62 11.29 -4.64
CA TYR A 226 1.57 10.46 -3.88
C TYR A 226 1.86 11.14 -2.55
N ASP A 227 2.17 10.40 -1.48
CA ASP A 227 2.64 10.93 -0.19
C ASP A 227 1.88 12.17 0.33
N ARG A 228 0.54 12.18 0.19
CA ARG A 228 -0.33 13.34 0.52
C ARG A 228 -0.01 14.64 -0.23
N LYS A 229 0.54 14.52 -1.43
CA LYS A 229 0.81 15.61 -2.37
C LYS A 229 -0.01 15.40 -3.65
N VAL A 230 -0.30 16.53 -4.29
CA VAL A 230 -0.94 16.59 -5.60
C VAL A 230 -0.04 17.41 -6.49
N GLN A 231 0.37 16.84 -7.61
CA GLN A 231 1.26 17.48 -8.57
C GLN A 231 0.63 17.37 -9.96
N PRO A 232 0.00 18.45 -10.46
CA PRO A 232 -0.33 18.57 -11.87
C PRO A 232 0.96 18.50 -12.70
N VAL A 233 0.93 17.82 -13.83
CA VAL A 233 2.08 17.71 -14.74
C VAL A 233 1.67 18.22 -16.13
N GLU A 234 2.52 19.04 -16.75
CA GLU A 234 2.20 19.75 -17.98
C GLU A 234 2.55 18.94 -19.22
N ASN A 235 3.63 18.14 -19.17
CA ASN A 235 4.10 17.37 -20.32
C ASN A 235 4.62 15.96 -19.94
N MET A 236 4.78 15.12 -20.96
CA MET A 236 5.26 13.73 -20.81
C MET A 236 6.61 13.64 -20.09
N GLY A 237 7.52 14.60 -20.35
CA GLY A 237 8.84 14.64 -19.73
C GLY A 237 8.76 14.85 -18.22
N GLU A 238 7.94 15.82 -17.78
CA GLU A 238 7.72 16.11 -16.36
C GLU A 238 7.07 14.93 -15.63
N LEU A 239 6.10 14.27 -16.27
CA LEU A 239 5.50 13.05 -15.71
C LEU A 239 6.55 11.94 -15.56
N LEU A 240 7.36 11.70 -16.59
CA LEU A 240 8.40 10.67 -16.55
C LEU A 240 9.44 10.96 -15.47
N GLU A 241 9.88 12.21 -15.33
CA GLU A 241 10.82 12.63 -14.28
C GLU A 241 10.21 12.43 -12.88
N THR A 242 8.95 12.85 -12.71
CA THR A 242 8.21 12.66 -11.45
C THR A 242 8.09 11.18 -11.09
N LEU A 243 7.78 10.31 -12.06
CA LEU A 243 7.70 8.88 -11.83
C LEU A 243 9.08 8.28 -11.50
N ARG A 244 10.12 8.65 -12.25
CA ARG A 244 11.50 8.18 -12.00
C ARG A 244 11.97 8.55 -10.60
N ASP A 245 11.72 9.76 -10.14
CA ASP A 245 12.09 10.20 -8.78
C ASP A 245 11.38 9.39 -7.68
N ARG A 246 10.15 8.89 -7.93
CA ARG A 246 9.36 8.12 -6.96
C ARG A 246 9.68 6.62 -6.96
N PHE A 247 10.15 6.09 -8.09
CA PHE A 247 10.51 4.68 -8.23
C PHE A 247 12.04 4.43 -8.20
N ARG A 248 12.85 5.48 -7.98
CA ARG A 248 14.29 5.33 -7.73
C ARG A 248 14.51 4.71 -6.35
N LYS A 249 15.19 3.55 -6.32
CA LYS A 249 15.69 2.94 -5.08
C LYS A 249 16.79 3.78 -4.45
#